data_AF-A0A672JZB5-F1
#
_entry.id   AF-A0A672JZB5-F1
#
_cell.length_a   1.000
_cell.length_b   1.000
_cell.length_c   1.000
_cell.angle_alpha   90.00
_cell.angle_beta   90.00
_cell.angle_gamma   90.00
#
_symmetry.space_group_name_H-M   'P 1'
#
loop_
_entity.id
_entity.type
_entity.pdbx_description
1 polymer ?
#
loop_
_entity_poly.entity_id
_entity_poly.type
_entity_poly.pdbx_seq_one_letter_code
_entity_poly.pdbx_strand_id
1 'polypeptide(L)'
;MEELQSDGSPESPLRFVFNLSSVPEEELISTAELRIYRQQIDDAISDPQPTGDDGLHRINIYEVLKPPRAGQLITQLLDTRLVCHNTTRWESFDVSLAVLRWTHDKSSNHGLAVEVVPLNPTSRHQGLHVRVSRSLHPLPEEDWNQLRPLLVTFGHDGKSHPLTRRAKRSPKQRGRKRNRNCRRHALYVDFSDVECHHTTTFISLYIYIYIYRHFILG
;
A
#
# COMPACT_ATOMS: atom_id res chain seq x y z
N MET A 1 11.63 14.65 -0.83
CA MET A 1 12.22 13.36 -0.41
C MET A 1 13.70 13.50 -0.61
N GLU A 2 14.46 13.28 0.45
CA GLU A 2 15.92 13.19 0.38
C GLU A 2 16.31 11.74 0.62
N GLU A 3 17.15 11.22 -0.27
CA GLU A 3 17.79 9.90 -0.16
C GLU A 3 19.13 10.12 0.54
N LEU A 4 19.31 9.50 1.71
CA LEU A 4 20.55 9.60 2.47
C LEU A 4 21.33 8.28 2.35
N GLN A 5 22.57 8.42 1.87
CA GLN A 5 23.47 7.40 1.32
C GLN A 5 23.40 6.01 1.97
N SER A 6 23.28 5.01 1.10
CA SER A 6 23.75 3.64 1.27
C SER A 6 25.10 3.54 0.55
N ASP A 7 26.12 3.02 1.23
CA ASP A 7 27.32 2.48 0.57
C ASP A 7 26.81 1.31 -0.28
N GLY A 8 26.97 1.36 -1.61
CA GLY A 8 26.20 0.63 -2.63
C GLY A 8 26.24 -0.91 -2.60
N SER A 9 26.49 -1.50 -1.44
CA SER A 9 26.21 -2.88 -1.09
C SER A 9 24.70 -3.17 -1.10
N PRO A 10 24.26 -4.24 -1.78
CA PRO A 10 22.85 -4.67 -1.84
C PRO A 10 22.26 -5.08 -0.48
N GLU A 11 23.06 -5.12 0.59
CA GLU A 11 22.64 -5.57 1.91
C GLU A 11 22.27 -4.44 2.88
N SER A 12 22.45 -3.17 2.49
CA SER A 12 22.11 -2.04 3.38
C SER A 12 20.73 -1.45 3.05
N PRO A 13 19.85 -1.26 4.07
CA PRO A 13 18.52 -0.73 3.83
C PRO A 13 18.58 0.74 3.40
N LEU A 14 17.83 1.09 2.35
CA LEU A 14 17.76 2.45 1.83
C LEU A 14 16.84 3.32 2.68
N ARG A 15 17.33 4.51 3.06
CA ARG A 15 16.59 5.43 3.93
C ARG A 15 15.93 6.56 3.15
N PHE A 16 14.63 6.76 3.39
CA PHE A 16 13.80 7.82 2.84
C PHE A 16 13.31 8.76 3.94
N VAL A 17 13.56 10.06 3.77
CA VAL A 17 12.97 11.09 4.61
C VAL A 17 11.91 11.85 3.82
N PHE A 18 10.70 11.89 4.36
CA PHE A 18 9.54 12.57 3.78
C PHE A 18 9.27 13.87 4.54
N ASN A 19 9.07 14.96 3.79
CA ASN A 19 8.67 16.23 4.37
C ASN A 19 7.15 16.28 4.49
N LEU A 20 6.65 16.38 5.73
CA LEU A 20 5.23 16.45 6.05
C LEU A 20 4.71 17.89 6.17
N SER A 21 5.49 18.91 5.76
CA SER A 21 5.06 20.33 5.81
C SER A 21 3.80 20.64 5.00
N SER A 22 3.44 19.76 4.06
CA SER A 22 2.23 19.87 3.25
C SER A 22 0.97 19.43 4.00
N VAL A 23 1.10 18.66 5.09
CA VAL A 23 -0.02 18.23 5.94
C VAL A 23 -0.31 19.36 6.95
N PRO A 24 -1.49 20.01 6.90
CA PRO A 24 -1.90 21.01 7.87
C PRO A 24 -1.99 20.44 9.30
N GLU A 25 -1.78 21.27 10.31
CA GLU A 25 -1.78 20.82 11.72
C GLU A 25 -3.18 20.38 12.20
N GLU A 26 -4.23 20.91 11.57
CA GLU A 26 -5.61 20.54 11.86
C GLU A 26 -6.09 19.29 11.08
N GLU A 27 -5.31 18.80 10.12
CA GLU A 27 -5.65 17.60 9.37
C GLU A 27 -5.40 16.34 10.22
N LEU A 28 -6.46 15.58 10.42
CA LEU A 28 -6.40 14.31 11.15
C LEU A 28 -6.14 13.19 10.14
N ILE A 29 -4.91 12.68 10.12
CA ILE A 29 -4.55 11.51 9.32
C ILE A 29 -5.23 10.28 9.91
N SER A 30 -5.91 9.50 9.08
CA SER A 30 -6.51 8.21 9.44
C SER A 30 -5.60 7.04 9.09
N THR A 31 -5.01 7.07 7.89
CA THR A 31 -4.15 6.00 7.37
C THR A 31 -3.08 6.57 6.47
N ALA A 32 -1.99 5.82 6.27
CA ALA A 32 -0.95 6.18 5.33
C ALA A 32 -0.32 4.94 4.67
N GLU A 33 0.02 5.09 3.39
CA GLU A 33 0.66 4.06 2.58
C GLU A 33 2.00 4.56 2.03
N LEU A 34 3.04 3.74 2.11
CA LEU A 34 4.22 3.89 1.29
C LEU A 34 4.02 3.13 -0.02
N ARG A 35 4.14 3.81 -1.16
CA ARG A 35 4.07 3.23 -2.48
C ARG A 35 5.44 3.10 -3.10
N ILE A 36 5.80 1.89 -3.51
CA ILE A 36 7.06 1.56 -4.18
C ILE A 36 6.75 0.97 -5.55
N TYR A 37 7.40 1.49 -6.59
CA TYR A 37 7.23 0.96 -7.93
C TYR A 37 8.14 -0.26 -8.16
N ARG A 38 7.58 -1.31 -8.73
CA ARG A 38 8.32 -2.45 -9.24
C ARG A 38 8.18 -2.51 -10.76
N GLN A 39 9.29 -2.80 -11.43
CA GLN A 39 9.35 -3.06 -12.86
C GLN A 39 9.75 -4.50 -13.13
N GLN A 40 9.06 -5.16 -14.04
CA GLN A 40 9.42 -6.47 -14.54
C GLN A 40 10.79 -6.43 -15.24
N ILE A 41 11.62 -7.45 -14.99
CA ILE A 41 12.87 -7.67 -15.72
C ILE A 41 12.59 -8.73 -16.79
N ASP A 42 12.81 -8.39 -18.06
CA ASP A 42 12.46 -9.21 -19.25
C ASP A 42 13.43 -10.37 -19.56
N ASP A 43 14.38 -10.66 -18.67
CA ASP A 43 15.28 -11.83 -18.83
C ASP A 43 14.56 -13.19 -18.65
N ALA A 44 13.27 -13.17 -18.29
CA ALA A 44 12.38 -14.33 -18.20
C ALA A 44 12.17 -15.07 -19.55
N ILE A 45 12.68 -14.55 -20.66
CA ILE A 45 12.66 -15.22 -21.97
C ILE A 45 13.79 -16.28 -22.08
N SER A 46 14.80 -16.23 -21.21
CA SER A 46 16.02 -17.04 -21.34
C SER A 46 16.15 -18.25 -20.41
N ASP A 47 15.27 -18.42 -19.42
CA ASP A 47 15.33 -19.56 -18.49
C ASP A 47 14.01 -20.36 -18.47
N PRO A 48 13.98 -21.58 -19.03
CA PRO A 48 12.79 -22.41 -19.01
C PRO A 48 12.64 -23.01 -17.60
N GLN A 49 11.67 -22.46 -16.87
CA GLN A 49 11.03 -22.98 -15.65
C GLN A 49 11.55 -22.40 -14.33
N PRO A 50 10.83 -21.44 -13.71
CA PRO A 50 11.15 -21.00 -12.36
C PRO A 50 10.92 -22.18 -11.41
N THR A 51 11.98 -22.70 -10.83
CA THR A 51 11.89 -23.63 -9.69
C THR A 51 11.36 -22.85 -8.49
N GLY A 52 10.05 -22.83 -8.32
CA GLY A 52 9.32 -22.41 -7.10
C GLY A 52 9.59 -20.98 -6.61
N ASP A 53 10.72 -20.80 -5.92
CA ASP A 53 11.15 -19.59 -5.22
C ASP A 53 12.11 -18.72 -6.06
N ASP A 54 12.49 -19.21 -7.24
CA ASP A 54 13.36 -18.47 -8.14
C ASP A 54 12.63 -17.24 -8.67
N GLY A 55 12.99 -16.11 -8.08
CA GLY A 55 12.44 -14.82 -8.41
C GLY A 55 11.53 -14.15 -7.38
N LEU A 56 11.43 -14.74 -6.19
CA LEU A 56 10.78 -14.10 -5.04
C LEU A 56 11.77 -13.22 -4.27
N HIS A 57 11.27 -12.06 -3.86
CA HIS A 57 11.98 -11.11 -3.02
C HIS A 57 11.08 -10.66 -1.89
N ARG A 58 11.67 -10.43 -0.71
CA ARG A 58 10.98 -9.86 0.44
C ARG A 58 11.34 -8.39 0.54
N ILE A 59 10.32 -7.53 0.53
CA ILE A 59 10.46 -6.11 0.82
C ILE A 59 10.07 -5.91 2.27
N ASN A 60 10.96 -5.35 3.07
CA ASN A 60 10.71 -4.98 4.46
C ASN A 60 10.71 -3.45 4.58
N ILE A 61 9.68 -2.92 5.22
CA ILE A 61 9.54 -1.49 5.52
C ILE A 61 9.73 -1.28 7.01
N TYR A 62 10.66 -0.40 7.37
CA TYR A 62 10.96 -0.06 8.73
C TYR A 62 10.77 1.43 9.00
N GLU A 63 10.35 1.77 10.21
CA GLU A 63 10.51 3.11 10.77
C GLU A 63 11.91 3.27 11.36
N VAL A 64 12.55 4.40 11.10
CA VAL A 64 13.79 4.79 11.79
C VAL A 64 13.40 5.51 13.09
N LEU A 65 13.76 4.94 14.24
CA LEU A 65 13.35 5.46 15.56
C LEU A 65 14.30 6.53 16.10
N LYS A 66 15.55 6.58 15.62
CA LYS A 66 16.57 7.54 16.06
C LYS A 66 17.46 7.94 14.89
N PRO A 67 18.03 9.15 14.90
CA PRO A 67 19.05 9.52 13.92
C PRO A 67 20.20 8.50 13.95
N PRO A 68 20.76 8.11 12.79
CA PRO A 68 21.84 7.13 12.73
C PRO A 68 23.04 7.62 13.56
N ARG A 69 23.54 6.79 14.47
CA ARG A 69 24.77 7.05 15.20
C ARG A 69 25.79 5.99 14.79
N ALA A 70 26.96 6.42 14.31
CA ALA A 70 28.06 5.54 13.94
C ALA A 70 27.67 4.38 12.98
N GLY A 71 26.74 4.63 12.04
CA GLY A 71 26.32 3.63 11.05
C GLY A 71 25.27 2.62 11.52
N GLN A 72 24.82 2.67 12.77
CA GLN A 72 23.77 1.78 13.26
C GLN A 72 22.40 2.47 13.21
N LEU A 73 21.49 1.90 12.41
CA LEU A 73 20.09 2.30 12.36
C LEU A 73 19.31 1.58 13.47
N ILE A 74 18.63 2.33 14.32
CA ILE A 74 17.66 1.75 15.26
C ILE A 74 16.30 1.82 14.58
N THR A 75 15.78 0.67 14.18
CA THR A 75 14.58 0.56 13.36
C THR A 75 13.51 -0.32 13.97
N GLN A 76 12.27 -0.14 13.53
CA GLN A 76 11.13 -0.98 13.86
C GLN A 76 10.44 -1.43 12.56
N LEU A 77 10.22 -2.73 12.40
CA LEU A 77 9.50 -3.26 11.24
C LEU A 77 8.03 -2.79 11.29
N LEU A 78 7.55 -2.21 10.19
CA LEU A 78 6.17 -1.77 10.01
C LEU A 78 5.37 -2.77 9.18
N ASP A 79 5.92 -3.14 8.02
CA ASP A 79 5.24 -4.01 7.06
C ASP A 79 6.27 -4.84 6.27
N THR A 80 5.84 -6.00 5.76
CA THR A 80 6.67 -6.90 4.95
C THR A 80 5.84 -7.56 3.86
N ARG A 81 6.42 -7.72 2.68
CA ARG A 81 5.73 -8.38 1.56
C ARG A 81 6.68 -9.22 0.72
N LEU A 82 6.22 -10.41 0.35
CA LEU A 82 6.84 -11.22 -0.69
C LEU A 82 6.31 -10.79 -2.06
N VAL A 83 7.22 -10.55 -2.99
CA VAL A 83 6.93 -10.08 -4.35
C VAL A 83 7.70 -10.89 -5.38
N CYS A 84 7.10 -11.06 -6.56
CA CYS A 84 7.74 -11.69 -7.70
C CYS A 84 8.30 -10.63 -8.66
N HIS A 85 9.47 -10.85 -9.26
CA HIS A 85 10.03 -9.92 -10.25
C HIS A 85 9.31 -9.91 -11.60
N ASN A 86 8.38 -10.85 -11.85
CA ASN A 86 7.72 -11.02 -13.14
C ASN A 86 6.56 -10.04 -13.41
N THR A 87 6.29 -9.10 -12.51
CA THR A 87 5.17 -8.16 -12.62
C THR A 87 5.61 -6.72 -12.42
N THR A 88 5.21 -5.85 -13.34
CA THR A 88 5.33 -4.39 -13.18
C THR A 88 4.10 -3.84 -12.46
N ARG A 89 4.25 -3.34 -11.23
CA ARG A 89 3.15 -2.69 -10.49
C ARG A 89 3.64 -1.85 -9.32
N TRP A 90 2.75 -1.01 -8.81
CA TRP A 90 2.92 -0.36 -7.51
C TRP A 90 2.59 -1.32 -6.37
N GLU A 91 3.47 -1.36 -5.38
CA GLU A 91 3.22 -2.00 -4.08
C GLU A 91 2.91 -0.95 -3.04
N SER A 92 1.80 -1.12 -2.31
CA SER A 92 1.44 -0.30 -1.14
C SER A 92 1.80 -1.04 0.15
N PHE A 93 2.45 -0.34 1.08
CA PHE A 93 2.80 -0.82 2.42
C PHE A 93 2.17 0.06 3.49
N ASP A 94 1.65 -0.53 4.55
CA ASP A 94 1.03 0.23 5.65
C ASP A 94 2.12 0.89 6.51
N VAL A 95 2.09 2.22 6.56
CA VAL A 95 2.99 3.04 7.38
C VAL A 95 2.21 3.97 8.31
N SER A 96 0.91 3.71 8.48
CA SER A 96 -0.02 4.55 9.25
C SER A 96 0.51 4.84 10.65
N LEU A 97 1.03 3.82 11.33
CA LEU A 97 1.54 3.97 12.70
C LEU A 97 2.70 4.98 12.81
N ALA A 98 3.64 4.96 11.86
CA ALA A 98 4.77 5.87 11.86
C ALA A 98 4.32 7.30 11.50
N VAL A 99 3.50 7.44 10.46
CA VAL A 99 3.01 8.75 10.02
C VAL A 99 2.17 9.43 11.09
N LEU A 100 1.29 8.68 11.78
CA LEU A 100 0.49 9.19 12.89
C LEU A 100 1.37 9.80 13.99
N ARG A 101 2.51 9.15 14.33
CA ARG A 101 3.48 9.70 15.30
C ARG A 101 4.12 10.99 14.77
N TRP A 102 4.56 10.98 13.52
CA TRP A 102 5.24 12.13 12.91
C TRP A 102 4.34 13.34 12.76
N THR A 103 3.04 13.14 12.55
CA THR A 103 2.05 14.23 12.50
C THR A 103 1.77 14.81 13.89
N HIS A 104 1.86 14.01 14.94
CA HIS A 104 1.71 14.49 16.31
C HIS A 104 2.96 15.20 16.83
N ASP A 105 4.14 14.65 16.53
CA ASP A 105 5.43 15.22 16.87
C ASP A 105 6.36 15.17 15.65
N LYS A 106 6.53 16.31 14.98
CA LYS A 106 7.37 16.43 13.78
C LYS A 106 8.85 16.08 14.05
N SER A 107 9.32 16.19 15.30
CA SER A 107 10.70 15.87 15.67
C SER A 107 11.00 14.36 15.67
N SER A 108 9.95 13.53 15.73
CA SER A 108 10.04 12.06 15.68
C SER A 108 10.25 11.51 14.26
N ASN A 109 10.15 12.34 13.23
CA ASN A 109 10.37 11.91 11.85
C ASN A 109 11.87 11.75 11.56
N HIS A 110 12.34 10.51 11.61
CA HIS A 110 13.68 10.15 11.14
C HIS A 110 13.65 9.36 9.82
N GLY A 111 12.48 9.19 9.21
CA GLY A 111 12.28 8.55 7.92
C GLY A 111 11.95 7.05 8.00
N LEU A 112 11.73 6.48 6.82
CA LEU A 112 11.54 5.03 6.61
C LEU A 112 12.82 4.42 6.08
N ALA A 113 13.08 3.16 6.42
CA ALA A 113 14.11 2.36 5.80
C ALA A 113 13.46 1.20 5.01
N VAL A 114 13.93 0.97 3.79
CA VAL A 114 13.44 -0.06 2.88
C VAL A 114 14.55 -1.05 2.61
N GLU A 115 14.28 -2.31 2.87
CA GLU A 115 15.21 -3.41 2.61
C GLU A 115 14.58 -4.36 1.58
N VAL A 116 15.36 -4.78 0.59
CA VAL A 116 14.95 -5.75 -0.43
C VAL A 116 15.84 -6.98 -0.29
N VAL A 117 15.27 -8.06 0.25
CA VAL A 117 16.00 -9.31 0.51
C VAL A 117 15.63 -10.34 -0.55
N PRO A 118 16.58 -10.80 -1.39
CA PRO A 118 16.34 -11.94 -2.28
C PRO A 118 16.15 -13.22 -1.46
N LEU A 119 15.15 -14.04 -1.80
CA LEU A 119 14.95 -15.33 -1.11
C LEU A 119 15.99 -16.37 -1.57
N ASN A 120 16.37 -16.30 -2.85
CA ASN A 120 17.45 -17.10 -3.43
C ASN A 120 18.68 -16.22 -3.72
N PRO A 121 19.80 -16.39 -3.01
CA PRO A 121 21.02 -15.60 -3.24
C PRO A 121 21.72 -15.93 -4.56
N THR A 122 21.36 -17.04 -5.20
CA THR A 122 21.82 -17.43 -6.55
C THR A 122 21.09 -16.69 -7.67
N SER A 123 20.01 -15.97 -7.37
CA SER A 123 19.27 -15.21 -8.36
C SER A 123 20.12 -14.06 -8.91
N ARG A 124 20.28 -14.03 -10.24
CA ARG A 124 21.05 -13.00 -10.96
C ARG A 124 20.42 -11.60 -10.86
N HIS A 125 19.18 -11.53 -10.41
CA HIS A 125 18.37 -10.31 -10.31
C HIS A 125 18.29 -9.86 -8.83
N GLN A 126 19.40 -9.41 -8.27
CA GLN A 126 19.53 -8.96 -6.87
C GLN A 126 18.72 -7.68 -6.59
N GLY A 127 17.38 -7.76 -6.53
CA GLY A 127 16.53 -6.63 -6.15
C GLY A 127 16.42 -5.49 -7.17
N LEU A 128 17.06 -5.62 -8.34
CA LEU A 128 17.08 -4.62 -9.42
C LEU A 128 15.70 -4.20 -9.95
N HIS A 129 14.68 -5.03 -9.71
CA HIS A 129 13.30 -4.80 -10.15
C HIS A 129 12.54 -3.83 -9.24
N VAL A 130 12.96 -3.64 -7.98
CA VAL A 130 12.31 -2.71 -7.05
C VAL A 130 12.95 -1.34 -7.22
N ARG A 131 12.18 -0.36 -7.70
CA ARG A 131 12.66 1.00 -7.95
C ARG A 131 12.66 1.81 -6.65
N VAL A 132 13.63 1.50 -5.80
CA VAL A 132 13.85 2.14 -4.49
C VAL A 132 14.80 3.34 -4.62
N SER A 133 15.80 3.29 -5.50
CA SER A 133 16.74 4.38 -5.79
C SER A 133 16.94 4.63 -7.29
N ARG A 134 17.61 5.75 -7.61
CA ARG A 134 18.00 6.08 -8.99
C ARG A 134 18.96 5.03 -9.55
N SER A 135 18.62 4.42 -10.68
CA SER A 135 19.54 3.55 -11.40
C SER A 135 20.71 4.36 -11.97
N LEU A 136 21.92 3.82 -11.88
CA LEU A 136 23.12 4.39 -12.50
C LEU A 136 23.09 4.33 -14.04
N HIS A 137 22.21 3.51 -14.61
CA HIS A 137 21.96 3.38 -16.05
C HIS A 137 20.48 3.64 -16.34
N PRO A 138 20.07 4.90 -16.56
CA PRO A 138 18.69 5.24 -16.90
C PRO A 138 18.34 4.69 -18.29
N LEU A 139 17.26 3.93 -18.40
CA LEU A 139 16.68 3.63 -19.71
C LEU A 139 16.03 4.91 -20.28
N PRO A 140 16.01 5.11 -21.61
CA PRO A 140 15.51 6.35 -22.22
C PRO A 140 14.06 6.72 -21.88
N GLU A 141 13.25 5.75 -21.44
CA GLU A 141 11.83 5.93 -21.10
C GLU A 141 11.58 6.06 -19.58
N GLU A 142 12.60 6.04 -18.74
CA GLU A 142 12.42 6.11 -17.27
C GLU A 142 12.50 7.55 -16.72
N ASP A 143 11.35 8.18 -16.49
CA ASP A 143 11.27 9.37 -15.66
C ASP A 143 11.25 8.99 -14.17
N TRP A 144 12.42 9.02 -13.53
CA TRP A 144 12.58 8.75 -12.09
C TRP A 144 11.62 9.55 -11.22
N ASN A 145 11.23 10.76 -11.64
CA ASN A 145 10.30 11.56 -10.86
C ASN A 145 8.93 10.90 -10.72
N GLN A 146 8.52 10.08 -11.69
CA GLN A 146 7.26 9.36 -11.67
C GLN A 146 7.35 8.02 -10.93
N LEU A 147 8.54 7.42 -10.88
CA LEU A 147 8.76 6.09 -10.32
C LEU A 147 9.32 6.08 -8.89
N ARG A 148 9.75 7.25 -8.38
CA ARG A 148 10.25 7.39 -7.00
C ARG A 148 9.21 6.93 -5.97
N PRO A 149 9.62 6.44 -4.79
CA PRO A 149 8.67 6.08 -3.75
C PRO A 149 7.81 7.27 -3.29
N LEU A 150 6.54 7.01 -2.96
CA LEU A 150 5.56 8.03 -2.60
C LEU A 150 4.93 7.71 -1.25
N LEU A 151 4.88 8.71 -0.37
CA LEU A 151 4.07 8.64 0.84
C LEU A 151 2.68 9.18 0.53
N VAL A 152 1.66 8.35 0.68
CA VAL A 152 0.26 8.71 0.48
C VAL A 152 -0.43 8.74 1.84
N THR A 153 -1.00 9.88 2.19
CA THR A 153 -1.73 10.07 3.45
C THR A 153 -3.21 10.23 3.17
N PHE A 154 -4.03 9.55 3.95
CA PHE A 154 -5.47 9.70 3.94
C PHE A 154 -5.88 10.35 5.26
N GLY A 155 -6.55 11.49 5.18
CA GLY A 155 -6.96 12.25 6.34
C GLY A 155 -8.24 13.02 6.11
N HIS A 156 -8.66 13.74 7.14
CA HIS A 156 -9.82 14.63 7.06
C HIS A 156 -9.59 15.88 7.90
N ASP A 157 -10.15 17.00 7.44
CA ASP A 157 -10.04 18.32 8.08
C ASP A 157 -10.96 18.48 9.32
N GLY A 158 -11.68 17.43 9.71
CA GLY A 158 -12.64 17.44 10.83
C GLY A 158 -13.87 18.31 10.58
N LYS A 159 -13.92 19.08 9.50
CA LYS A 159 -15.04 19.92 9.09
C LYS A 159 -15.96 19.07 8.24
N SER A 160 -16.68 18.16 8.90
CA SER A 160 -17.87 17.59 8.28
C SER A 160 -18.90 18.71 8.09
N HIS A 161 -18.82 19.41 6.98
CA HIS A 161 -19.95 20.16 6.46
C HIS A 161 -20.85 19.11 5.81
N PRO A 162 -21.94 18.66 6.45
CA PRO A 162 -22.92 17.83 5.75
C PRO A 162 -23.35 18.65 4.55
N LEU A 163 -22.92 18.24 3.35
CA LEU A 163 -23.05 18.94 2.08
C LEU A 163 -24.39 19.67 2.04
N THR A 164 -24.37 20.94 2.42
CA THR A 164 -25.55 21.80 2.59
C THR A 164 -26.79 21.07 3.13
N ARG A 165 -27.12 21.22 4.42
CA ARG A 165 -28.51 20.98 4.86
C ARG A 165 -29.40 21.97 4.09
N ARG A 166 -29.92 21.54 2.94
CA ARG A 166 -30.86 22.31 2.11
C ARG A 166 -31.93 22.82 3.06
N ALA A 167 -32.01 24.15 3.21
CA ALA A 167 -33.04 24.77 4.03
C ALA A 167 -34.40 24.23 3.54
N LYS A 168 -35.06 23.42 4.38
CA LYS A 168 -36.37 22.84 4.06
C LYS A 168 -37.37 23.98 4.02
N ARG A 169 -37.58 24.53 2.83
CA ARG A 169 -38.68 25.46 2.52
C ARG A 169 -39.99 24.65 2.42
N SER A 170 -40.48 24.16 3.55
CA SER A 170 -41.90 23.83 3.80
C SER A 170 -42.06 22.99 5.08
N PRO A 171 -43.10 23.24 5.89
CA PRO A 171 -43.48 22.36 6.99
C PRO A 171 -44.10 21.08 6.40
N LYS A 172 -43.31 20.01 6.29
CA LYS A 172 -43.83 18.69 5.88
C LYS A 172 -44.63 18.11 7.05
N GLN A 173 -45.93 17.89 6.86
CA GLN A 173 -46.80 17.22 7.83
C GLN A 173 -46.15 15.92 8.32
N ARG A 174 -46.28 15.65 9.62
CA ARG A 174 -45.77 14.46 10.31
C ARG A 174 -46.53 13.21 9.85
N GLY A 175 -46.28 12.76 8.62
CA GLY A 175 -46.54 11.38 8.24
C GLY A 175 -45.47 10.50 8.88
N ARG A 176 -45.89 9.41 9.54
CA ARG A 176 -44.99 8.36 10.08
C ARG A 176 -44.02 7.91 9.00
N LYS A 177 -42.82 8.49 8.98
CA LYS A 177 -41.77 8.15 8.03
C LYS A 177 -41.21 6.79 8.47
N ARG A 178 -41.79 5.71 7.96
CA ARG A 178 -41.26 4.35 8.12
C ARG A 178 -39.80 4.40 7.67
N ASN A 179 -38.89 4.10 8.59
CA ASN A 179 -37.45 4.27 8.42
C ASN A 179 -36.93 3.28 7.35
N ARG A 180 -37.02 3.66 6.07
CA ARG A 180 -36.49 2.90 4.92
C ARG A 180 -35.00 3.18 4.78
N ASN A 181 -34.23 2.96 5.84
CA ASN A 181 -32.79 3.04 5.75
C ASN A 181 -32.27 1.74 5.14
N CYS A 182 -31.21 1.85 4.33
CA CYS A 182 -30.46 0.68 3.89
C CYS A 182 -30.06 -0.12 5.14
N ARG A 183 -30.48 -1.37 5.20
CA ARG A 183 -30.18 -2.28 6.30
C ARG A 183 -29.84 -3.64 5.72
N ARG A 184 -28.98 -4.37 6.41
CA ARG A 184 -28.71 -5.76 6.06
C ARG A 184 -29.99 -6.58 6.22
N HIS A 185 -30.36 -7.34 5.20
CA HIS A 185 -31.45 -8.32 5.24
C HIS A 185 -30.84 -9.70 5.46
N ALA A 186 -31.43 -10.49 6.36
CA ALA A 186 -31.06 -11.89 6.50
C ALA A 186 -31.54 -12.64 5.26
N LEU A 187 -30.62 -13.31 4.56
CA LEU A 187 -30.91 -14.21 3.44
C LEU A 187 -30.31 -15.56 3.81
N TYR A 188 -31.17 -16.58 3.89
CA TYR A 188 -30.75 -17.96 4.10
C TYR A 188 -30.51 -18.58 2.73
N VAL A 189 -29.34 -19.21 2.55
CA VAL A 189 -29.02 -19.99 1.35
C VAL A 189 -28.99 -21.44 1.79
N ASP A 190 -29.87 -22.26 1.21
CA ASP A 190 -29.81 -23.71 1.34
C ASP A 190 -28.74 -24.23 0.39
N PHE A 191 -27.80 -25.01 0.93
CA PHE A 191 -26.72 -25.58 0.14
C PHE A 191 -27.12 -26.86 -0.61
N SER A 192 -28.36 -27.32 -0.44
CA SER A 192 -28.91 -28.47 -1.17
C SER A 192 -29.28 -28.14 -2.62
N ASP A 193 -29.50 -26.85 -2.94
CA ASP A 193 -29.82 -26.35 -4.29
C ASP A 193 -28.57 -25.98 -5.12
N VAL A 194 -27.39 -25.99 -4.49
CA VAL A 194 -26.09 -25.86 -5.17
C VAL A 194 -25.45 -27.24 -5.19
N GLU A 195 -25.73 -28.02 -6.24
CA GLU A 195 -25.00 -29.24 -6.58
C GLU A 195 -23.53 -28.90 -6.87
N CYS A 196 -22.74 -28.75 -5.80
CA CYS A 196 -21.35 -28.35 -5.84
C CYS A 196 -20.44 -29.57 -5.97
N HIS A 197 -20.30 -30.08 -7.20
CA HIS A 197 -19.11 -30.84 -7.56
C HIS A 197 -17.97 -29.86 -7.87
N HIS A 198 -16.88 -29.98 -7.10
CA HIS A 198 -15.54 -29.37 -7.25
C HIS A 198 -15.16 -28.17 -6.36
N THR A 199 -14.38 -28.52 -5.33
CA THR A 199 -13.24 -27.79 -4.72
C THR A 199 -13.50 -26.42 -4.06
N THR A 200 -13.60 -26.51 -2.74
CA THR A 200 -13.66 -25.47 -1.70
C THR A 200 -12.46 -24.52 -1.72
N THR A 201 -12.38 -23.58 -2.66
CA THR A 201 -11.57 -22.35 -2.46
C THR A 201 -12.02 -21.16 -3.31
N PHE A 202 -12.72 -21.37 -4.43
CA PHE A 202 -13.11 -20.30 -5.35
C PHE A 202 -14.44 -19.58 -5.03
N ILE A 203 -15.24 -20.11 -4.10
CA ILE A 203 -16.62 -19.65 -3.89
C ILE A 203 -16.70 -18.34 -3.07
N SER A 204 -15.76 -18.09 -2.14
CA SER A 204 -15.77 -16.83 -1.37
C SER A 204 -15.52 -15.59 -2.24
N LEU A 205 -14.73 -15.70 -3.30
CA LEU A 205 -14.47 -14.59 -4.23
C LEU A 205 -15.61 -14.39 -5.22
N TYR A 206 -16.21 -15.47 -5.73
CA TYR A 206 -17.30 -15.36 -6.71
C TYR A 206 -18.60 -14.78 -6.12
N ILE A 207 -18.95 -15.13 -4.87
CA ILE A 207 -20.12 -14.56 -4.19
C ILE A 207 -19.90 -13.07 -3.89
N TYR A 208 -18.68 -12.66 -3.51
CA TYR A 208 -18.37 -11.26 -3.23
C TYR A 208 -18.46 -10.39 -4.48
N ILE A 209 -18.02 -10.90 -5.64
CA ILE A 209 -18.07 -10.19 -6.93
C ILE A 209 -19.50 -10.10 -7.48
N TYR A 210 -20.31 -11.15 -7.35
CA TYR A 210 -21.67 -11.16 -7.89
C TYR A 210 -22.62 -10.23 -7.12
N ILE A 211 -22.45 -10.11 -5.80
CA ILE A 211 -23.23 -9.17 -4.97
C ILE A 211 -22.84 -7.71 -5.27
N TYR A 212 -21.56 -7.43 -5.51
CA TYR A 212 -21.10 -6.07 -5.84
C TYR A 212 -21.62 -5.57 -7.20
N ARG A 213 -21.71 -6.45 -8.20
CA ARG A 213 -22.12 -6.05 -9.57
C ARG A 213 -23.62 -5.76 -9.70
N HIS A 214 -24.46 -6.35 -8.84
CA HIS A 214 -25.92 -6.22 -8.98
C HIS A 214 -26.56 -5.14 -8.07
N PHE A 215 -25.83 -4.60 -7.09
CA PHE A 215 -26.36 -3.62 -6.13
C PHE A 215 -25.80 -2.20 -6.26
N ILE A 216 -24.77 -1.96 -7.09
CA ILE A 216 -24.15 -0.63 -7.26
C ILE A 216 -24.54 0.05 -8.59
N LEU A 217 -25.19 -0.64 -9.53
CA LEU A 217 -25.60 -0.07 -10.84
C LEU A 217 -27.12 -0.07 -11.11
N GLY A 218 -27.95 -0.09 -10.06
CA GLY A 218 -29.41 0.05 -10.16
C GLY A 218 -29.96 1.15 -9.26
#